data_AF-A0A844TCH8-F1
#
_entry.id   AF-A0A844TCH8-F1
#
_cell.length_a   1.000
_cell.length_b   1.000
_cell.length_c   1.000
_cell.angle_alpha   90.00
_cell.angle_beta   90.00
_cell.angle_gamma   90.00
#
_symmetry.space_group_name_H-M   'P 1'
#
loop_
_entity.id
_entity.type
_entity.pdbx_description
1 polymer ?
#
loop_
_entity_poly.entity_id
_entity_poly.type
_entity_poly.pdbx_seq_one_letter_code
_entity_poly.pdbx_strand_id
1 'polypeptide(L)'
;MADALERQARSLLTATAVRARAGQMLELGLAGGLNHFTIDLDRMDGVAEAVLAVTRKAYPTLDIPFHARWRHFVLGGADRWARLADAATWPDRAARARAEFDLAIVSVLLDAGAGAAWRYRDAVTGQGIGRSEGLAIASLDMFASGLFSGNERAPLRADADVLAKLPLAALTSAFQVSDANPLLGLEGRTDLLRRLGKLMAERAEVFGLHDTPRPGGLFDHIAAQANDGAIPAPAILAAVLNQLGPIWPSRLELAGIPLGDCWRHPAIKADDATAGLVPLHKLSQWLSYSLIEPLQRAGFQVTDIDGLTGLAEYRNGGLFVDHEVLRLRDPADATRAHAVDSRLVVEWRALTVALLDRLAALVRAKLGRTPETLPLASILEGGTWAAGRAIAFARRPDGAPPLKVISDGTVF
;
A
#
# COMPACT_ATOMS: atom_id res chain seq x y z
N MET A 1 28.59 4.55 18.74
CA MET A 1 27.65 3.43 18.93
C MET A 1 26.22 3.80 18.55
N ALA A 2 25.63 4.88 19.10
CA ALA A 2 24.28 5.33 18.76
C ALA A 2 24.08 5.60 17.25
N ASP A 3 24.99 6.33 16.63
CA ASP A 3 24.98 6.64 15.19
C ASP A 3 25.07 5.38 14.28
N ALA A 4 25.77 4.33 14.73
CA ALA A 4 25.82 3.06 13.99
C ALA A 4 24.48 2.30 14.05
N LEU A 5 23.83 2.27 15.23
CA LEU A 5 22.51 1.65 15.40
C LEU A 5 21.42 2.41 14.64
N GLU A 6 21.50 3.74 14.59
CA GLU A 6 20.57 4.56 13.83
C GLU A 6 20.67 4.25 12.32
N ARG A 7 21.89 4.17 11.78
CA ARG A 7 22.09 3.75 10.39
C ARG A 7 21.54 2.35 10.11
N GLN A 8 21.72 1.42 11.05
CA GLN A 8 21.16 0.06 10.94
C GLN A 8 19.63 0.05 10.98
N ALA A 9 19.00 0.90 11.79
CA ALA A 9 17.55 1.05 11.78
C ALA A 9 17.04 1.60 10.45
N ARG A 10 17.67 2.68 9.95
CA ARG A 10 17.30 3.31 8.66
C ARG A 10 17.55 2.39 7.46
N SER A 11 18.51 1.46 7.54
CA SER A 11 18.75 0.50 6.46
C SER A 11 17.53 -0.40 6.20
N LEU A 12 16.71 -0.66 7.23
CA LEU A 12 15.46 -1.43 7.13
C LEU A 12 14.30 -0.62 6.52
N LEU A 13 14.43 0.70 6.39
CA LEU A 13 13.39 1.59 5.83
C LEU A 13 13.55 1.74 4.31
N THR A 14 13.76 0.63 3.60
CA THR A 14 14.03 0.60 2.15
C THR A 14 13.39 -0.61 1.48
N ALA A 15 13.05 -0.48 0.19
CA ALA A 15 12.60 -1.61 -0.63
C ALA A 15 13.68 -2.70 -0.76
N THR A 16 14.95 -2.29 -0.80
CA THR A 16 16.10 -3.20 -0.85
C THR A 16 16.13 -4.13 0.37
N ALA A 17 15.92 -3.60 1.57
CA ALA A 17 15.86 -4.42 2.77
C ALA A 17 14.66 -5.38 2.77
N VAL A 18 13.50 -4.92 2.30
CA VAL A 18 12.30 -5.78 2.13
C VAL A 18 12.64 -6.95 1.21
N ARG A 19 13.18 -6.67 0.02
CA ARG A 19 13.55 -7.70 -0.97
C ARG A 19 14.64 -8.64 -0.45
N ALA A 20 15.66 -8.12 0.22
CA ALA A 20 16.74 -8.93 0.79
C ALA A 20 16.22 -9.92 1.85
N ARG A 21 15.36 -9.47 2.79
CA ARG A 21 14.80 -10.35 3.83
C ARG A 21 13.76 -11.34 3.27
N ALA A 22 12.96 -10.91 2.28
CA ALA A 22 12.06 -11.80 1.55
C ALA A 22 12.84 -12.89 0.78
N GLY A 23 13.95 -12.54 0.14
CA GLY A 23 14.84 -13.47 -0.54
C GLY A 23 15.43 -14.51 0.41
N GLN A 24 15.97 -14.08 1.56
CA GLN A 24 16.45 -14.99 2.60
C GLN A 24 15.36 -15.96 3.08
N MET A 25 14.12 -15.47 3.26
CA MET A 25 12.98 -16.32 3.63
C MET A 25 12.68 -17.38 2.57
N LEU A 26 12.71 -17.00 1.29
CA LEU A 26 12.49 -17.92 0.18
C LEU A 26 13.60 -18.98 0.11
N GLU A 27 14.87 -18.59 0.25
CA GLU A 27 16.01 -19.53 0.28
C GLU A 27 15.87 -20.55 1.41
N LEU A 28 15.50 -20.10 2.61
CA LEU A 28 15.19 -20.99 3.74
C LEU A 28 14.06 -21.96 3.43
N GLY A 29 13.00 -21.49 2.76
CA GLY A 29 11.87 -22.32 2.34
C GLY A 29 12.22 -23.37 1.30
N LEU A 30 13.02 -22.99 0.30
CA LEU A 30 13.51 -23.91 -0.74
C LEU A 30 14.47 -24.97 -0.18
N ALA A 31 15.23 -24.62 0.86
CA ALA A 31 16.06 -25.56 1.61
C ALA A 31 15.26 -26.44 2.60
N GLY A 32 13.94 -26.27 2.68
CA GLY A 32 13.06 -27.03 3.59
C GLY A 32 13.14 -26.60 5.05
N GLY A 33 13.77 -25.45 5.36
CA GLY A 33 14.02 -24.97 6.72
C GLY A 33 12.89 -24.17 7.37
N LEU A 34 11.77 -23.94 6.68
CA LEU A 34 10.61 -23.25 7.23
C LEU A 34 9.68 -24.19 7.99
N ASN A 35 9.04 -23.67 9.03
CA ASN A 35 8.18 -24.44 9.93
C ASN A 35 6.71 -24.44 9.49
N HIS A 36 6.27 -23.44 8.73
CA HIS A 36 4.85 -23.31 8.38
C HIS A 36 4.56 -23.65 6.92
N PHE A 37 5.51 -23.45 6.01
CA PHE A 37 5.31 -23.69 4.59
C PHE A 37 6.31 -24.65 3.96
N THR A 38 5.84 -25.45 3.00
CA THR A 38 6.67 -25.98 1.91
C THR A 38 6.42 -25.19 0.63
N ILE A 39 7.39 -25.20 -0.27
CA ILE A 39 7.37 -24.41 -1.51
C ILE A 39 7.50 -25.33 -2.72
N ASP A 40 6.56 -25.22 -3.65
CA ASP A 40 6.49 -26.00 -4.90
C ASP A 40 6.56 -25.03 -6.08
N LEU A 41 7.77 -24.76 -6.58
CA LEU A 41 7.99 -23.82 -7.68
C LEU A 41 7.46 -24.33 -9.03
N ASP A 42 7.23 -25.64 -9.19
CA ASP A 42 6.69 -26.21 -10.41
C ASP A 42 5.24 -25.74 -10.66
N ARG A 43 4.57 -25.24 -9.62
CA ARG A 43 3.22 -24.64 -9.70
C ARG A 43 3.21 -23.22 -10.24
N MET A 44 4.37 -22.55 -10.32
CA MET A 44 4.45 -21.14 -10.70
C MET A 44 3.97 -20.87 -12.13
N ASP A 45 4.13 -21.81 -13.05
CA ASP A 45 3.64 -21.64 -14.43
C ASP A 45 2.11 -21.53 -14.47
N GLY A 46 1.42 -22.36 -13.69
CA GLY A 46 -0.04 -22.28 -13.54
C GLY A 46 -0.52 -20.97 -12.91
N VAL A 47 0.25 -20.40 -11.99
CA VAL A 47 -0.02 -19.06 -11.44
C VAL A 47 0.16 -17.99 -12.52
N ALA A 48 1.23 -18.07 -13.30
CA ALA A 48 1.49 -17.13 -14.40
C ALA A 48 0.35 -17.18 -15.44
N GLU A 49 -0.12 -18.36 -15.83
CA GLU A 49 -1.25 -18.49 -16.76
C GLU A 49 -2.56 -17.91 -16.19
N ALA A 50 -2.85 -18.13 -14.90
CA ALA A 50 -4.01 -17.53 -14.25
C ALA A 50 -3.94 -16.00 -14.24
N VAL A 51 -2.75 -15.45 -13.95
CA VAL A 51 -2.49 -14.00 -14.04
C VAL A 51 -2.67 -13.48 -15.46
N LEU A 52 -2.08 -14.15 -16.46
CA LEU A 52 -2.21 -13.74 -17.85
C LEU A 52 -3.66 -13.77 -18.35
N ALA A 53 -4.45 -14.75 -17.91
CA ALA A 53 -5.86 -14.86 -18.26
C ALA A 53 -6.67 -13.65 -17.76
N VAL A 54 -6.49 -13.25 -16.51
CA VAL A 54 -7.17 -12.06 -15.97
C VAL A 54 -6.63 -10.77 -16.59
N THR A 55 -5.32 -10.67 -16.78
CA THR A 55 -4.67 -9.51 -17.40
C THR A 55 -5.20 -9.26 -18.80
N ARG A 56 -5.21 -10.29 -19.67
CA ARG A 56 -5.69 -10.16 -21.07
C ARG A 56 -7.17 -9.81 -21.15
N LYS A 57 -7.97 -10.31 -20.20
CA LYS A 57 -9.40 -10.00 -20.13
C LYS A 57 -9.65 -8.54 -19.74
N ALA A 58 -8.91 -8.03 -18.75
CA ALA A 58 -9.10 -6.67 -18.25
C ALA A 58 -8.39 -5.62 -19.12
N TYR A 59 -7.23 -5.97 -19.69
CA TYR A 59 -6.37 -5.08 -20.48
C TYR A 59 -5.95 -5.76 -21.79
N PRO A 60 -6.84 -5.84 -22.80
CA PRO A 60 -6.53 -6.50 -24.07
C PRO A 60 -5.33 -5.90 -24.82
N THR A 61 -5.06 -4.61 -24.62
CA THR A 61 -3.91 -3.89 -25.21
C THR A 61 -2.62 -4.03 -24.38
N LEU A 62 -2.71 -4.61 -23.18
CA LEU A 62 -1.64 -4.66 -22.17
C LEU A 62 -1.15 -3.29 -21.70
N ASP A 63 -1.93 -2.24 -21.91
CA ASP A 63 -1.72 -0.93 -21.28
C ASP A 63 -2.33 -0.96 -19.87
N ILE A 64 -1.50 -1.31 -18.89
CA ILE A 64 -1.94 -1.59 -17.52
C ILE A 64 -1.41 -0.49 -16.60
N PRO A 65 -2.28 0.28 -15.93
CA PRO A 65 -1.85 1.31 -15.00
C PRO A 65 -1.24 0.70 -13.74
N PHE A 66 -0.63 1.54 -12.90
CA PHE A 66 -0.04 1.07 -11.64
C PHE A 66 -1.11 0.70 -10.61
N HIS A 67 -0.80 -0.33 -9.81
CA HIS A 67 -1.60 -0.69 -8.64
C HIS A 67 -1.49 0.37 -7.57
N ALA A 68 -2.38 1.35 -7.64
CA ALA A 68 -2.33 2.56 -6.83
C ALA A 68 -3.73 3.13 -6.63
N ARG A 69 -3.84 4.05 -5.67
CA ARG A 69 -5.12 4.53 -5.15
C ARG A 69 -6.06 5.08 -6.22
N TRP A 70 -5.51 5.74 -7.24
CA TRP A 70 -6.28 6.39 -8.31
C TRP A 70 -7.23 5.44 -9.05
N ARG A 71 -6.88 4.15 -9.18
CA ARG A 71 -7.76 3.13 -9.79
C ARG A 71 -9.07 2.95 -9.03
N HIS A 72 -9.06 3.16 -7.71
CA HIS A 72 -10.26 3.09 -6.89
C HIS A 72 -11.15 4.35 -7.01
N PHE A 73 -10.65 5.44 -7.60
CA PHE A 73 -11.48 6.61 -7.95
C PHE A 73 -12.15 6.46 -9.32
N VAL A 74 -11.84 5.40 -10.06
CA VAL A 74 -12.50 5.06 -11.33
C VAL A 74 -13.59 4.03 -11.05
N LEU A 75 -14.85 4.46 -11.14
CA LEU A 75 -16.00 3.59 -10.92
C LEU A 75 -17.00 3.70 -12.07
N GLY A 76 -17.44 2.56 -12.58
CA GLY A 76 -18.36 2.49 -13.72
C GLY A 76 -17.79 3.14 -14.99
N GLY A 77 -16.47 3.05 -15.19
CA GLY A 77 -15.76 3.65 -16.34
C GLY A 77 -15.53 5.15 -16.25
N ALA A 78 -15.84 5.80 -15.12
CA ALA A 78 -15.69 7.24 -14.95
C ALA A 78 -14.70 7.58 -13.84
N ASP A 79 -13.63 8.27 -14.21
CA ASP A 79 -12.62 8.81 -13.30
C ASP A 79 -13.18 10.04 -12.55
N ARG A 80 -13.43 9.86 -11.25
CA ARG A 80 -14.00 10.90 -10.39
C ARG A 80 -12.97 11.96 -10.02
N TRP A 81 -11.70 11.58 -9.87
CA TRP A 81 -10.64 12.54 -9.60
C TRP A 81 -10.39 13.44 -10.80
N ALA A 82 -10.27 12.87 -12.02
CA ALA A 82 -10.05 13.65 -13.23
C ALA A 82 -11.12 14.73 -13.41
N ARG A 83 -12.41 14.39 -13.19
CA ARG A 83 -13.50 15.38 -13.24
C ARG A 83 -13.32 16.54 -12.27
N LEU A 84 -12.93 16.26 -11.02
CA LEU A 84 -12.69 17.30 -10.02
C LEU A 84 -11.45 18.14 -10.37
N ALA A 85 -10.37 17.48 -10.78
CA ALA A 85 -9.11 18.12 -11.11
C ALA A 85 -9.22 19.00 -12.37
N ASP A 86 -9.98 18.57 -13.38
CA ASP A 86 -10.17 19.31 -14.63
C ASP A 86 -11.12 20.51 -14.46
N ALA A 87 -12.05 20.44 -13.49
CA ALA A 87 -12.92 21.57 -13.12
C ALA A 87 -12.21 22.61 -12.23
N ALA A 88 -11.12 22.22 -11.57
CA ALA A 88 -10.34 23.10 -10.70
C ALA A 88 -9.34 23.95 -11.50
N THR A 89 -9.07 25.17 -11.01
CA THR A 89 -7.99 26.01 -11.53
C THR A 89 -6.73 25.79 -10.71
N TRP A 90 -5.65 25.38 -11.36
CA TRP A 90 -4.35 25.15 -10.74
C TRP A 90 -3.37 26.26 -11.12
N PRO A 91 -2.69 26.91 -10.15
CA PRO A 91 -1.66 27.90 -10.45
C PRO A 91 -0.53 27.34 -11.31
N ASP A 92 -0.12 26.10 -11.03
CA ASP A 92 0.91 25.38 -11.77
C ASP A 92 0.73 23.85 -11.57
N ARG A 93 1.59 23.07 -12.23
CA ARG A 93 1.58 21.61 -12.14
C ARG A 93 1.94 21.09 -10.74
N ALA A 94 2.78 21.83 -10.00
CA ALA A 94 3.19 21.46 -8.65
C ALA A 94 2.03 21.63 -7.66
N ALA A 95 1.20 22.67 -7.79
CA ALA A 95 0.02 22.90 -6.98
C ALA A 95 -0.99 21.75 -7.12
N ARG A 96 -1.22 21.28 -8.35
CA ARG A 96 -2.01 20.08 -8.62
C ARG A 96 -1.39 18.84 -7.97
N ALA A 97 -0.08 18.63 -8.13
CA ALA A 97 0.59 17.47 -7.56
C ALA A 97 0.56 17.45 -6.02
N ARG A 98 0.67 18.61 -5.35
CA ARG A 98 0.53 18.69 -3.89
C ARG A 98 -0.89 18.31 -3.43
N ALA A 99 -1.93 18.79 -4.12
CA ALA A 99 -3.32 18.37 -3.83
C ALA A 99 -3.54 16.87 -4.07
N GLU A 100 -2.84 16.29 -5.05
CA GLU A 100 -2.90 14.87 -5.33
C GLU A 100 -2.17 14.03 -4.28
N PHE A 101 -1.07 14.54 -3.74
CA PHE A 101 -0.42 13.98 -2.57
C PHE A 101 -1.30 14.08 -1.33
N ASP A 102 -1.98 15.21 -1.10
CA ASP A 102 -2.97 15.35 -0.02
C ASP A 102 -4.03 14.24 -0.09
N LEU A 103 -4.68 14.12 -1.25
CA LEU A 103 -5.71 13.12 -1.49
C LEU A 103 -5.15 11.69 -1.36
N ALA A 104 -4.04 11.37 -2.02
CA ALA A 104 -3.50 10.02 -2.02
C ALA A 104 -3.09 9.57 -0.61
N ILE A 105 -2.41 10.43 0.16
CA ILE A 105 -1.97 10.11 1.52
C ILE A 105 -3.18 9.91 2.43
N VAL A 106 -4.10 10.88 2.50
CA VAL A 106 -5.29 10.77 3.36
C VAL A 106 -6.13 9.55 2.97
N SER A 107 -6.37 9.37 1.68
CA SER A 107 -7.20 8.28 1.17
C SER A 107 -6.59 6.90 1.44
N VAL A 108 -5.28 6.73 1.28
CA VAL A 108 -4.60 5.45 1.58
C VAL A 108 -4.60 5.15 3.08
N LEU A 109 -4.36 6.13 3.94
CA LEU A 109 -4.39 5.95 5.40
C LEU A 109 -5.80 5.59 5.93
N LEU A 110 -6.84 5.98 5.22
CA LEU A 110 -8.23 5.61 5.51
C LEU A 110 -8.59 4.19 5.01
N ASP A 111 -7.76 3.56 4.17
CA ASP A 111 -7.99 2.21 3.64
C ASP A 111 -7.46 1.10 4.55
N ALA A 112 -7.99 1.05 5.78
CA ALA A 112 -7.67 0.05 6.80
C ALA A 112 -8.63 -1.16 6.78
N GLY A 113 -9.20 -1.48 5.61
CA GLY A 113 -10.17 -2.56 5.42
C GLY A 113 -11.59 -2.23 5.92
N ALA A 114 -12.59 -2.34 5.05
CA ALA A 114 -13.97 -1.95 5.36
C ALA A 114 -14.78 -3.03 6.11
N GLY A 115 -14.23 -4.23 6.29
CA GLY A 115 -15.03 -5.41 6.64
C GLY A 115 -15.97 -5.85 5.51
N ALA A 116 -16.81 -6.83 5.79
CA ALA A 116 -17.75 -7.39 4.79
C ALA A 116 -19.10 -6.66 4.75
N ALA A 117 -19.50 -6.00 5.85
CA ALA A 117 -20.81 -5.38 6.01
C ALA A 117 -20.88 -3.95 5.48
N TRP A 118 -19.89 -3.11 5.81
CA TRP A 118 -19.93 -1.68 5.48
C TRP A 118 -20.05 -1.40 3.97
N ARG A 119 -20.90 -0.43 3.62
CA ARG A 119 -21.05 0.11 2.26
C ARG A 119 -21.10 1.64 2.30
N TYR A 120 -20.43 2.29 1.37
CA TYR A 120 -20.60 3.71 1.07
C TYR A 120 -21.74 3.89 0.07
N ARG A 121 -22.73 4.71 0.39
CA ARG A 121 -23.77 5.09 -0.57
C ARG A 121 -23.27 6.26 -1.40
N ASP A 122 -22.97 6.00 -2.67
CA ASP A 122 -22.56 7.02 -3.62
C ASP A 122 -23.69 8.02 -3.87
N ALA A 123 -23.43 9.32 -3.67
CA ALA A 123 -24.40 10.37 -3.90
C ALA A 123 -24.76 10.53 -5.39
N VAL A 124 -23.85 10.17 -6.30
CA VAL A 124 -24.03 10.32 -7.75
C VAL A 124 -24.91 9.20 -8.31
N THR A 125 -24.62 7.94 -7.95
CA THR A 125 -25.32 6.77 -8.50
C THR A 125 -26.38 6.18 -7.57
N GLY A 126 -26.36 6.54 -6.28
CA GLY A 126 -27.19 5.92 -5.24
C GLY A 126 -26.78 4.50 -4.86
N GLN A 127 -25.73 3.93 -5.49
CA GLN A 127 -25.29 2.56 -5.27
C GLN A 127 -24.49 2.42 -3.96
N GLY A 128 -24.64 1.26 -3.31
CA GLY A 128 -23.82 0.88 -2.16
C GLY A 128 -22.51 0.22 -2.60
N ILE A 129 -21.38 0.85 -2.31
CA ILE A 129 -20.05 0.39 -2.70
C ILE A 129 -19.29 -0.07 -1.46
N GLY A 130 -18.86 -1.33 -1.44
CA GLY A 130 -18.10 -1.89 -0.31
C GLY A 130 -16.59 -1.86 -0.51
N ARG A 131 -15.87 -2.44 0.46
CA ARG A 131 -14.42 -2.72 0.38
C ARG A 131 -13.59 -1.44 0.13
N SER A 132 -12.40 -1.59 -0.45
CA SER A 132 -11.46 -0.49 -0.71
C SER A 132 -12.00 0.52 -1.71
N GLU A 133 -12.79 0.08 -2.68
CA GLU A 133 -13.48 0.93 -3.65
C GLU A 133 -14.42 1.93 -2.96
N GLY A 134 -15.25 1.46 -2.00
CA GLY A 134 -16.14 2.33 -1.23
C GLY A 134 -15.39 3.32 -0.34
N LEU A 135 -14.31 2.87 0.31
CA LEU A 135 -13.47 3.75 1.13
C LEU A 135 -12.79 4.84 0.28
N ALA A 136 -12.37 4.50 -0.94
CA ALA A 136 -11.79 5.47 -1.87
C ALA A 136 -12.79 6.56 -2.22
N ILE A 137 -14.00 6.20 -2.67
CA ILE A 137 -15.03 7.20 -3.02
C ILE A 137 -15.42 8.05 -1.81
N ALA A 138 -15.62 7.45 -0.64
CA ALA A 138 -15.91 8.20 0.58
C ALA A 138 -14.82 9.24 0.90
N SER A 139 -13.54 8.83 0.83
CA SER A 139 -12.43 9.75 1.08
C SER A 139 -12.26 10.83 0.02
N LEU A 140 -12.62 10.54 -1.24
CA LEU A 140 -12.62 11.52 -2.32
C LEU A 140 -13.73 12.56 -2.12
N ASP A 141 -14.92 12.13 -1.71
CA ASP A 141 -16.04 13.04 -1.41
C ASP A 141 -15.73 13.91 -0.18
N MET A 142 -15.09 13.34 0.85
CA MET A 142 -14.56 14.10 1.99
C MET A 142 -13.56 15.17 1.55
N PHE A 143 -12.61 14.81 0.70
CA PHE A 143 -11.63 15.75 0.16
C PHE A 143 -12.31 16.84 -0.69
N ALA A 144 -13.20 16.46 -1.62
CA ALA A 144 -13.91 17.38 -2.50
C ALA A 144 -14.84 18.35 -1.76
N SER A 145 -15.42 17.93 -0.63
CA SER A 145 -16.24 18.78 0.24
C SER A 145 -15.42 19.74 1.10
N GLY A 146 -14.09 19.65 1.08
CA GLY A 146 -13.21 20.48 1.90
C GLY A 146 -13.11 20.04 3.36
N LEU A 147 -13.54 18.81 3.70
CA LEU A 147 -13.53 18.31 5.08
C LEU A 147 -12.14 18.41 5.75
N PHE A 148 -11.09 18.29 4.95
CA PHE A 148 -9.70 18.34 5.42
C PHE A 148 -9.03 19.70 5.20
N SER A 149 -9.69 20.67 4.58
CA SER A 149 -9.11 21.97 4.21
C SER A 149 -9.42 23.03 5.26
N GLY A 150 -8.42 23.85 5.61
CA GLY A 150 -8.59 25.03 6.44
C GLY A 150 -9.08 26.25 5.65
N ASN A 151 -9.29 26.12 4.34
CA ASN A 151 -9.67 27.21 3.44
C ASN A 151 -10.84 26.79 2.54
N GLU A 152 -12.02 27.37 2.79
CA GLU A 152 -13.25 27.10 2.01
C GLU A 152 -13.11 27.40 0.51
N ARG A 153 -12.18 28.30 0.13
CA ARG A 153 -11.90 28.63 -1.28
C ARG A 153 -10.96 27.64 -1.96
N ALA A 154 -10.36 26.72 -1.20
CA ALA A 154 -9.44 25.70 -1.68
C ALA A 154 -9.82 24.33 -1.08
N PRO A 155 -10.97 23.74 -1.48
CA PRO A 155 -11.45 22.50 -0.88
C PRO A 155 -10.57 21.28 -1.22
N LEU A 156 -9.90 21.28 -2.38
CA LEU A 156 -9.02 20.20 -2.83
C LEU A 156 -7.65 20.26 -2.15
N ARG A 157 -7.65 20.20 -0.81
CA ARG A 157 -6.47 20.32 0.06
C ARG A 157 -6.73 19.62 1.39
N ALA A 158 -5.67 19.14 2.02
CA ALA A 158 -5.70 18.69 3.41
C ALA A 158 -4.70 19.49 4.24
N ASP A 159 -5.10 20.09 5.36
CA ASP A 159 -4.23 20.94 6.19
C ASP A 159 -3.85 20.27 7.50
N ALA A 160 -2.60 20.45 7.93
CA ALA A 160 -2.08 19.81 9.15
C ALA A 160 -2.90 20.17 10.40
N ASP A 161 -3.29 21.43 10.57
CA ASP A 161 -4.02 21.90 11.73
C ASP A 161 -5.49 21.42 11.76
N VAL A 162 -6.11 21.25 10.59
CA VAL A 162 -7.43 20.64 10.43
C VAL A 162 -7.38 19.15 10.75
N LEU A 163 -6.43 18.42 10.14
CA LEU A 163 -6.23 16.99 10.39
C LEU A 163 -5.94 16.70 11.86
N ALA A 164 -5.07 17.50 12.50
CA ALA A 164 -4.71 17.36 13.91
C ALA A 164 -5.91 17.46 14.88
N LYS A 165 -6.98 18.13 14.45
CA LYS A 165 -8.21 18.39 15.23
C LYS A 165 -9.42 17.65 14.68
N LEU A 166 -9.25 16.77 13.68
CA LEU A 166 -10.36 16.11 12.98
C LEU A 166 -11.28 15.38 13.97
N PRO A 167 -12.57 15.76 14.10
CA PRO A 167 -13.46 15.11 15.05
C PRO A 167 -13.89 13.74 14.52
N LEU A 168 -13.97 12.75 15.42
CA LEU A 168 -14.44 11.39 15.10
C LEU A 168 -15.84 11.43 14.46
N ALA A 169 -16.72 12.30 14.95
CA ALA A 169 -18.07 12.47 14.44
C ALA A 169 -18.11 12.89 12.95
N ALA A 170 -17.14 13.69 12.49
CA ALA A 170 -17.08 14.09 11.09
C ALA A 170 -16.75 12.89 10.18
N LEU A 171 -15.75 12.08 10.56
CA LEU A 171 -15.47 10.84 9.83
C LEU A 171 -16.61 9.82 9.94
N THR A 172 -17.26 9.72 11.10
CA THR A 172 -18.44 8.86 11.30
C THR A 172 -19.53 9.21 10.28
N SER A 173 -19.88 10.51 10.19
CA SER A 173 -20.87 11.01 9.25
C SER A 173 -20.45 10.80 7.81
N ALA A 174 -19.21 11.15 7.47
CA ALA A 174 -18.74 11.09 6.09
C ALA A 174 -18.56 9.65 5.57
N PHE A 175 -18.21 8.70 6.45
CA PHE A 175 -18.24 7.26 6.12
C PHE A 175 -19.64 6.64 6.24
N GLN A 176 -20.66 7.42 6.60
CA GLN A 176 -22.04 6.93 6.76
C GLN A 176 -22.14 5.78 7.78
N VAL A 177 -21.34 5.85 8.84
CA VAL A 177 -21.26 4.80 9.86
C VAL A 177 -22.45 4.90 10.80
N SER A 178 -23.10 3.75 11.04
CA SER A 178 -24.20 3.58 11.98
C SER A 178 -24.25 2.11 12.42
N ASP A 179 -25.12 1.77 13.36
CA ASP A 179 -25.34 0.38 13.78
C ASP A 179 -25.73 -0.52 12.60
N ALA A 180 -26.45 0.03 11.62
CA ALA A 180 -26.86 -0.68 10.40
C ALA A 180 -25.78 -0.70 9.31
N ASN A 181 -24.73 0.12 9.43
CA ASN A 181 -23.62 0.21 8.48
C ASN A 181 -22.28 0.34 9.23
N PRO A 182 -21.85 -0.70 9.97
CA PRO A 182 -20.70 -0.58 10.86
C PRO A 182 -19.38 -0.63 10.09
N LEU A 183 -18.47 0.31 10.37
CA LEU A 183 -17.09 0.32 9.86
C LEU A 183 -16.11 0.03 11.00
N LEU A 184 -15.41 -1.09 10.91
CA LEU A 184 -14.40 -1.47 11.91
C LEU A 184 -13.20 -0.51 11.88
N GLY A 185 -12.70 -0.08 13.03
CA GLY A 185 -11.46 0.70 13.16
C GLY A 185 -11.59 2.19 12.80
N LEU A 186 -12.78 2.77 12.97
CA LEU A 186 -13.03 4.19 12.66
C LEU A 186 -12.24 5.13 13.57
N GLU A 187 -12.15 4.81 14.87
CA GLU A 187 -11.36 5.54 15.86
C GLU A 187 -9.88 5.54 15.49
N GLY A 188 -9.35 4.36 15.13
CA GLY A 188 -7.96 4.21 14.70
C GLY A 188 -7.63 5.04 13.45
N ARG A 189 -8.53 5.09 12.47
CA ARG A 189 -8.40 5.96 11.28
C ARG A 189 -8.37 7.44 11.65
N THR A 190 -9.26 7.85 12.55
CA THR A 190 -9.35 9.24 13.02
C THR A 190 -8.06 9.63 13.73
N ASP A 191 -7.57 8.80 14.64
CA ASP A 191 -6.35 9.06 15.40
C ASP A 191 -5.11 9.04 14.50
N LEU A 192 -5.07 8.20 13.47
CA LEU A 192 -4.01 8.18 12.48
C LEU A 192 -3.94 9.50 11.70
N LEU A 193 -5.07 10.05 11.25
CA LEU A 193 -5.10 11.36 10.59
C LEU A 193 -4.74 12.51 11.55
N ARG A 194 -5.12 12.42 12.83
CA ARG A 194 -4.69 13.40 13.84
C ARG A 194 -3.18 13.37 14.07
N ARG A 195 -2.59 12.17 14.13
CA ARG A 195 -1.13 11.99 14.23
C ARG A 195 -0.43 12.54 13.00
N LEU A 196 -0.98 12.31 11.81
CA LEU A 196 -0.49 12.89 10.55
C LEU A 196 -0.45 14.42 10.62
N GLY A 197 -1.55 15.05 11.02
CA GLY A 197 -1.61 16.51 11.16
C GLY A 197 -0.61 17.07 12.18
N LYS A 198 -0.48 16.44 13.35
CA LYS A 198 0.52 16.82 14.36
C LYS A 198 1.95 16.70 13.84
N LEU A 199 2.29 15.57 13.22
CA LEU A 199 3.61 15.33 12.66
C LEU A 199 3.99 16.38 11.61
N MET A 200 3.05 16.74 10.74
CA MET A 200 3.29 17.74 9.69
C MET A 200 3.50 19.13 10.27
N ALA A 201 2.73 19.50 11.30
CA ALA A 201 2.93 20.77 12.02
C ALA A 201 4.29 20.82 12.72
N GLU A 202 4.75 19.70 13.29
CA GLU A 202 6.07 19.58 13.93
C GLU A 202 7.23 19.55 12.94
N ARG A 203 6.99 19.12 11.69
CA ARG A 203 7.98 18.98 10.62
C ARG A 203 7.73 19.94 9.46
N ALA A 204 7.52 21.20 9.76
CA ALA A 204 7.25 22.23 8.76
C ALA A 204 8.39 22.38 7.73
N GLU A 205 9.63 22.04 8.11
CA GLU A 205 10.80 22.00 7.23
C GLU A 205 10.71 20.93 6.12
N VAL A 206 9.81 19.96 6.25
CA VAL A 206 9.51 18.95 5.23
C VAL A 206 8.16 19.22 4.57
N PHE A 207 7.13 19.49 5.37
CA PHE A 207 5.73 19.52 4.90
C PHE A 207 5.19 20.92 4.60
N GLY A 208 5.95 21.97 4.90
CA GLY A 208 5.58 23.38 4.72
C GLY A 208 6.60 24.17 3.89
N LEU A 209 7.31 23.51 2.96
CA LEU A 209 8.34 24.15 2.13
C LEU A 209 7.78 25.27 1.22
N HIS A 210 6.54 25.12 0.75
CA HIS A 210 5.92 26.04 -0.19
C HIS A 210 4.73 26.81 0.40
N ASP A 211 3.93 26.18 1.25
CA ASP A 211 2.77 26.77 1.92
C ASP A 211 2.63 26.25 3.36
N THR A 212 1.45 26.37 3.98
CA THR A 212 1.25 25.86 5.35
C THR A 212 1.41 24.33 5.39
N PRO A 213 1.92 23.76 6.50
CA PRO A 213 2.20 22.32 6.57
C PRO A 213 1.01 21.45 6.19
N ARG A 214 1.25 20.47 5.32
CA ARG A 214 0.24 19.53 4.83
C ARG A 214 0.84 18.26 4.21
N PRO A 215 0.05 17.19 3.97
CA PRO A 215 0.57 15.98 3.34
C PRO A 215 1.21 16.23 1.97
N GLY A 216 0.65 17.17 1.22
CA GLY A 216 1.12 17.63 -0.07
C GLY A 216 2.54 18.16 -0.06
N GLY A 217 3.04 18.68 1.06
CA GLY A 217 4.43 19.16 1.16
C GLY A 217 5.48 18.06 0.95
N LEU A 218 5.11 16.78 1.13
CA LEU A 218 5.99 15.66 0.80
C LEU A 218 6.37 15.63 -0.69
N PHE A 219 5.50 16.15 -1.57
CA PHE A 219 5.82 16.34 -2.99
C PHE A 219 7.06 17.22 -3.15
N ASP A 220 7.12 18.37 -2.47
CA ASP A 220 8.25 19.31 -2.59
C ASP A 220 9.54 18.68 -2.07
N HIS A 221 9.45 17.98 -0.94
CA HIS A 221 10.59 17.27 -0.35
C HIS A 221 11.18 16.21 -1.31
N ILE A 222 10.33 15.47 -2.02
CA ILE A 222 10.76 14.45 -2.99
C ILE A 222 11.24 15.11 -4.28
N ALA A 223 10.53 16.12 -4.78
CA ALA A 223 10.89 16.86 -5.98
C ALA A 223 12.27 17.53 -5.87
N ALA A 224 12.62 18.04 -4.68
CA ALA A 224 13.93 18.62 -4.41
C ALA A 224 15.10 17.62 -4.49
N GLN A 225 14.82 16.32 -4.48
CA GLN A 225 15.82 15.24 -4.61
C GLN A 225 15.98 14.76 -6.06
N ALA A 226 15.24 15.33 -7.01
CA ALA A 226 15.35 14.96 -8.42
C ALA A 226 16.74 15.32 -8.96
N ASN A 227 17.36 14.38 -9.68
CA ASN A 227 18.59 14.63 -10.43
C ASN A 227 18.24 14.71 -11.92
N ASP A 228 18.48 15.86 -12.55
CA ASP A 228 18.10 16.13 -13.95
C ASP A 228 16.63 15.80 -14.26
N GLY A 229 15.74 16.07 -13.30
CA GLY A 229 14.29 15.80 -13.42
C GLY A 229 13.90 14.33 -13.19
N ALA A 230 14.85 13.44 -12.89
CA ALA A 230 14.60 12.03 -12.61
C ALA A 230 14.56 11.72 -11.10
N ILE A 231 13.62 10.85 -10.71
CA ILE A 231 13.41 10.40 -9.33
C ILE A 231 13.28 8.87 -9.32
N PRO A 232 14.19 8.12 -8.68
CA PRO A 232 14.04 6.68 -8.53
C PRO A 232 12.84 6.36 -7.62
N ALA A 233 11.99 5.41 -8.00
CA ALA A 233 10.84 5.02 -7.20
C ALA A 233 11.21 4.56 -5.77
N PRO A 234 12.35 3.88 -5.51
CA PRO A 234 12.80 3.59 -4.14
C PRO A 234 13.02 4.84 -3.27
N ALA A 235 13.37 5.98 -3.86
CA ALA A 235 13.53 7.23 -3.11
C ALA A 235 12.19 7.78 -2.59
N ILE A 236 11.10 7.57 -3.36
CA ILE A 236 9.73 7.88 -2.94
C ILE A 236 9.38 7.07 -1.68
N LEU A 237 9.63 5.75 -1.71
CA LEU A 237 9.38 4.90 -0.54
C LEU A 237 10.24 5.29 0.66
N ALA A 238 11.53 5.58 0.44
CA ALA A 238 12.41 6.02 1.50
C ALA A 238 11.88 7.31 2.16
N ALA A 239 11.42 8.29 1.37
CA ALA A 239 10.81 9.50 1.88
C ALA A 239 9.52 9.20 2.67
N VAL A 240 8.62 8.35 2.13
CA VAL A 240 7.41 7.92 2.84
C VAL A 240 7.75 7.27 4.19
N LEU A 241 8.69 6.33 4.22
CA LEU A 241 9.05 5.60 5.45
C LEU A 241 9.72 6.50 6.49
N ASN A 242 10.65 7.37 6.07
CA ASN A 242 11.38 8.22 6.98
C ASN A 242 10.54 9.40 7.50
N GLN A 243 9.68 9.97 6.65
CA GLN A 243 8.91 11.16 7.02
C GLN A 243 7.55 10.81 7.63
N LEU A 244 6.88 9.74 7.19
CA LEU A 244 5.58 9.33 7.73
C LEU A 244 5.68 8.20 8.75
N GLY A 245 6.83 7.55 8.93
CA GLY A 245 7.04 6.49 9.92
C GLY A 245 6.47 6.78 11.32
N PRO A 246 6.67 7.99 11.89
CA PRO A 246 6.18 8.32 13.23
C PRO A 246 4.66 8.37 13.42
N ILE A 247 3.85 8.42 12.35
CA ILE A 247 2.37 8.43 12.50
C ILE A 247 1.84 7.08 12.98
N TRP A 248 2.57 6.01 12.71
CA TRP A 248 2.13 4.66 13.01
C TRP A 248 2.31 4.36 14.49
N PRO A 249 1.36 3.62 15.12
CA PRO A 249 1.61 3.01 16.41
C PRO A 249 2.67 1.90 16.22
N SER A 250 3.94 2.28 16.32
CA SER A 250 5.08 1.39 16.01
C SER A 250 5.17 0.26 17.03
N ARG A 251 5.29 -0.98 16.53
CA ARG A 251 5.42 -2.18 17.39
C ARG A 251 6.87 -2.55 17.64
N LEU A 252 7.78 -2.12 16.77
CA LEU A 252 9.22 -2.31 16.87
C LEU A 252 9.94 -1.00 16.59
N GLU A 253 10.93 -0.72 17.43
CA GLU A 253 11.86 0.39 17.25
C GLU A 253 13.29 -0.11 17.39
N LEU A 254 14.20 0.53 16.65
CA LEU A 254 15.64 0.33 16.82
C LEU A 254 16.29 1.71 16.92
N ALA A 255 17.02 1.95 18.01
CA ALA A 255 17.61 3.26 18.31
C ALA A 255 16.58 4.42 18.32
N GLY A 256 15.35 4.16 18.79
CA GLY A 256 14.27 5.15 18.80
C GLY A 256 13.67 5.47 17.42
N ILE A 257 14.05 4.72 16.38
CA ILE A 257 13.44 4.83 15.05
C ILE A 257 12.33 3.77 14.92
N PRO A 258 11.08 4.20 14.70
CA PRO A 258 9.98 3.33 14.29
C PRO A 258 10.31 2.55 13.02
N LEU A 259 10.19 1.23 13.09
CA LEU A 259 10.44 0.35 11.94
C LEU A 259 9.17 0.03 11.14
N GLY A 260 8.02 0.62 11.48
CA GLY A 260 6.78 0.46 10.72
C GLY A 260 6.31 -1.01 10.65
N ASP A 261 5.94 -1.45 9.44
CA ASP A 261 5.54 -2.83 9.14
C ASP A 261 6.80 -3.71 9.03
N CYS A 262 7.41 -3.98 10.18
CA CYS A 262 8.58 -4.81 10.36
C CYS A 262 8.35 -5.78 11.53
N TRP A 263 8.76 -7.04 11.35
CA TRP A 263 8.46 -8.14 12.28
C TRP A 263 9.68 -8.98 12.64
N ARG A 264 9.55 -9.81 13.67
CA ARG A 264 10.61 -10.71 14.10
C ARG A 264 10.46 -12.09 13.50
N HIS A 265 11.55 -12.64 12.96
CA HIS A 265 11.64 -14.04 12.57
C HIS A 265 13.04 -14.62 12.91
N PRO A 266 13.14 -15.66 13.76
CA PRO A 266 14.43 -16.14 14.28
C PRO A 266 15.36 -16.77 13.23
N ALA A 267 14.80 -17.22 12.10
CA ALA A 267 15.57 -17.80 11.01
C ALA A 267 16.29 -16.74 10.16
N ILE A 268 15.88 -15.47 10.25
CA ILE A 268 16.46 -14.38 9.46
C ILE A 268 17.74 -13.89 10.13
N LYS A 269 18.84 -13.84 9.36
CA LYS A 269 20.19 -13.56 9.87
C LYS A 269 20.74 -12.26 9.31
N ALA A 270 21.48 -11.56 10.17
CA ALA A 270 22.28 -10.38 9.84
C ALA A 270 23.45 -10.31 10.82
N ASP A 271 24.54 -9.68 10.43
CA ASP A 271 25.74 -9.53 11.26
C ASP A 271 25.70 -8.25 12.13
N ASP A 272 24.50 -7.70 12.33
CA ASP A 272 24.26 -6.44 13.04
C ASP A 272 22.95 -6.46 13.86
N ALA A 273 22.56 -5.30 14.41
CA ALA A 273 21.36 -5.20 15.25
C ALA A 273 20.04 -5.43 14.49
N THR A 274 20.08 -5.61 13.17
CA THR A 274 18.91 -5.96 12.35
C THR A 274 18.64 -7.46 12.27
N ALA A 275 19.45 -8.28 12.93
CA ALA A 275 19.27 -9.73 12.97
C ALA A 275 17.85 -10.11 13.42
N GLY A 276 17.22 -11.00 12.67
CA GLY A 276 15.85 -11.45 12.90
C GLY A 276 14.76 -10.44 12.55
N LEU A 277 15.08 -9.28 11.96
CA LEU A 277 14.08 -8.28 11.54
C LEU A 277 13.70 -8.45 10.06
N VAL A 278 12.40 -8.41 9.79
CA VAL A 278 11.78 -8.61 8.47
C VAL A 278 10.91 -7.41 8.15
N PRO A 279 11.44 -6.39 7.43
CA PRO A 279 10.64 -5.29 6.94
C PRO A 279 9.76 -5.76 5.77
N LEU A 280 8.51 -5.29 5.73
CA LEU A 280 7.55 -5.56 4.67
C LEU A 280 6.97 -4.27 4.09
N HIS A 281 6.70 -3.27 4.95
CA HIS A 281 6.29 -1.91 4.55
C HIS A 281 5.13 -1.84 3.55
N LYS A 282 4.21 -2.81 3.58
CA LYS A 282 3.23 -3.03 2.49
C LYS A 282 2.43 -1.77 2.18
N LEU A 283 1.87 -1.11 3.18
CA LEU A 283 1.01 0.05 2.97
C LEU A 283 1.82 1.25 2.46
N SER A 284 3.02 1.46 3.00
CA SER A 284 3.95 2.51 2.53
C SER A 284 4.41 2.28 1.09
N GLN A 285 4.59 1.03 0.66
CA GLN A 285 4.86 0.72 -0.75
C GLN A 285 3.67 1.04 -1.64
N TRP A 286 2.45 0.67 -1.23
CA TRP A 286 1.25 1.00 -2.00
C TRP A 286 0.99 2.51 -2.09
N LEU A 287 1.24 3.24 -0.99
CA LEU A 287 1.25 4.69 -1.00
C LEU A 287 2.29 5.21 -1.98
N SER A 288 3.51 4.67 -1.97
CA SER A 288 4.57 5.09 -2.90
C SER A 288 4.16 4.91 -4.37
N TYR A 289 3.55 3.78 -4.74
CA TYR A 289 2.96 3.62 -6.09
C TYR A 289 1.91 4.69 -6.40
N SER A 290 1.13 5.10 -5.39
CA SER A 290 0.09 6.13 -5.54
C SER A 290 0.65 7.55 -5.67
N LEU A 291 1.93 7.77 -5.34
CA LEU A 291 2.60 9.06 -5.47
C LEU A 291 3.40 9.21 -6.79
N ILE A 292 3.57 8.12 -7.55
CA ILE A 292 4.32 8.12 -8.82
C ILE A 292 3.62 8.99 -9.88
N GLU A 293 2.34 8.75 -10.17
CA GLU A 293 1.64 9.47 -11.24
C GLU A 293 1.46 10.96 -10.98
N PRO A 294 1.23 11.44 -9.74
CA PRO A 294 1.31 12.87 -9.44
C PRO A 294 2.68 13.48 -9.76
N LEU A 295 3.80 12.82 -9.44
CA LEU A 295 5.14 13.28 -9.81
C LEU A 295 5.32 13.32 -11.33
N GLN A 296 4.87 12.29 -12.04
CA GLN A 296 4.94 12.23 -13.50
C GLN A 296 4.13 13.36 -14.16
N ARG A 297 2.93 13.65 -13.66
CA ARG A 297 2.10 14.75 -14.15
C ARG A 297 2.65 16.13 -13.80
N ALA A 298 3.43 16.23 -12.72
CA ALA A 298 4.20 17.43 -12.41
C ALA A 298 5.38 17.66 -13.37
N GLY A 299 5.77 16.65 -14.15
CA GLY A 299 6.85 16.72 -15.14
C GLY A 299 8.13 15.98 -14.75
N PHE A 300 8.13 15.23 -13.64
CA PHE A 300 9.28 14.41 -13.25
C PHE A 300 9.27 13.05 -13.96
N GLN A 301 10.45 12.55 -14.30
CA GLN A 301 10.60 11.17 -14.73
C GLN A 301 10.79 10.28 -13.52
N VAL A 302 9.83 9.41 -13.21
CA VAL A 302 10.04 8.38 -12.18
C VAL A 302 10.70 7.16 -12.82
N THR A 303 11.90 6.81 -12.33
CA THR A 303 12.71 5.68 -12.82
C THR A 303 12.69 4.52 -11.83
N ASP A 304 13.20 3.35 -12.24
CA ASP A 304 13.36 2.17 -11.38
C ASP A 304 12.09 1.80 -10.59
N ILE A 305 10.94 1.75 -11.26
CA ILE A 305 9.67 1.38 -10.63
C ILE A 305 9.73 -0.03 -10.04
N ASP A 306 10.49 -0.93 -10.68
CA ASP A 306 10.77 -2.29 -10.20
C ASP A 306 11.73 -2.34 -9.00
N GLY A 307 12.39 -1.23 -8.66
CA GLY A 307 13.10 -1.08 -7.41
C GLY A 307 12.18 -1.21 -6.20
N LEU A 308 10.89 -0.84 -6.33
CA LEU A 308 9.85 -1.14 -5.34
C LEU A 308 9.47 -2.63 -5.38
N THR A 309 8.88 -3.15 -4.30
CA THR A 309 8.59 -4.58 -4.18
C THR A 309 7.09 -4.90 -4.27
N GLY A 310 6.77 -6.18 -4.44
CA GLY A 310 5.40 -6.66 -4.41
C GLY A 310 4.69 -6.37 -3.08
N LEU A 311 3.36 -6.38 -3.10
CA LEU A 311 2.55 -6.09 -1.91
C LEU A 311 2.16 -7.39 -1.21
N ALA A 312 2.67 -7.58 0.02
CA ALA A 312 2.38 -8.74 0.87
C ALA A 312 1.01 -8.65 1.56
N GLU A 313 -0.03 -8.46 0.76
CA GLU A 313 -1.42 -8.48 1.20
C GLU A 313 -2.11 -9.81 0.90
N TYR A 314 -3.31 -9.97 1.42
CA TYR A 314 -3.96 -11.26 1.53
C TYR A 314 -4.36 -11.88 0.17
N ARG A 315 -4.53 -11.09 -0.89
CA ARG A 315 -4.87 -11.62 -2.22
C ARG A 315 -3.65 -12.12 -2.96
N ASN A 316 -2.57 -11.36 -2.96
CA ASN A 316 -1.28 -11.77 -3.51
C ASN A 316 -0.71 -12.95 -2.72
N GLY A 317 -0.78 -12.91 -1.39
CA GLY A 317 -0.36 -14.05 -0.58
C GLY A 317 -1.28 -15.25 -0.74
N GLY A 318 -2.58 -15.00 -0.88
CA GLY A 318 -3.59 -16.05 -1.09
C GLY A 318 -3.44 -16.73 -2.44
N LEU A 319 -3.04 -15.99 -3.48
CA LEU A 319 -2.75 -16.51 -4.82
C LEU A 319 -1.78 -17.69 -4.75
N PHE A 320 -0.66 -17.54 -4.05
CA PHE A 320 0.35 -18.59 -3.95
C PHE A 320 -0.10 -19.79 -3.10
N VAL A 321 -0.93 -19.56 -2.08
CA VAL A 321 -1.47 -20.65 -1.24
C VAL A 321 -2.55 -21.44 -2.00
N ASP A 322 -3.47 -20.76 -2.67
CA ASP A 322 -4.60 -21.40 -3.36
C ASP A 322 -4.20 -22.11 -4.65
N HIS A 323 -3.09 -21.70 -5.27
CA HIS A 323 -2.42 -22.42 -6.36
C HIS A 323 -1.38 -23.43 -5.88
N GLU A 324 -1.26 -23.64 -4.57
CA GLU A 324 -0.40 -24.65 -3.96
C GLU A 324 1.10 -24.47 -4.22
N VAL A 325 1.53 -23.27 -4.61
CA VAL A 325 2.95 -22.87 -4.59
C VAL A 325 3.45 -22.85 -3.16
N LEU A 326 2.62 -22.34 -2.24
CA LEU A 326 2.85 -22.41 -0.79
C LEU A 326 1.86 -23.38 -0.18
N ARG A 327 2.36 -24.42 0.49
CA ARG A 327 1.51 -25.40 1.20
C ARG A 327 1.80 -25.36 2.68
N LEU A 328 0.73 -25.32 3.48
CA LEU A 328 0.86 -25.41 4.94
C LEU A 328 1.41 -26.78 5.33
N ARG A 329 2.37 -26.79 6.25
CA ARG A 329 2.85 -28.03 6.87
C ARG A 329 1.81 -28.64 7.81
N ASP A 330 1.13 -27.81 8.58
CA ASP A 330 -0.05 -28.18 9.38
C ASP A 330 -1.32 -27.65 8.68
N PRO A 331 -2.13 -28.50 8.02
CA PRO A 331 -3.38 -28.08 7.40
C PRO A 331 -4.36 -27.40 8.36
N ALA A 332 -4.28 -27.67 9.68
CA ALA A 332 -5.15 -27.03 10.66
C ALA A 332 -4.93 -25.51 10.74
N ASP A 333 -3.75 -25.02 10.36
CA ASP A 333 -3.43 -23.59 10.36
C ASP A 333 -4.29 -22.77 9.38
N ALA A 334 -4.90 -23.39 8.36
CA ALA A 334 -5.85 -22.71 7.48
C ALA A 334 -7.13 -22.27 8.21
N THR A 335 -7.50 -22.97 9.28
CA THR A 335 -8.74 -22.71 10.02
C THR A 335 -8.55 -21.82 11.24
N ARG A 336 -7.33 -21.81 11.81
CA ARG A 336 -6.92 -21.01 12.96
C ARG A 336 -6.81 -19.52 12.59
N ALA A 337 -7.11 -18.65 13.55
CA ALA A 337 -6.85 -17.22 13.42
C ALA A 337 -5.44 -16.92 13.94
N HIS A 338 -4.64 -16.22 13.13
CA HIS A 338 -3.25 -15.91 13.42
C HIS A 338 -3.06 -14.44 13.73
N ALA A 339 -2.30 -14.14 14.78
CA ALA A 339 -1.85 -12.78 15.02
C ALA A 339 -0.93 -12.33 13.87
N VAL A 340 -0.95 -11.04 13.55
CA VAL A 340 -0.17 -10.49 12.44
C VAL A 340 1.35 -10.61 12.63
N ASP A 341 1.80 -10.66 13.88
CA ASP A 341 3.19 -10.87 14.28
C ASP A 341 3.57 -12.35 14.44
N SER A 342 2.65 -13.27 14.17
CA SER A 342 2.94 -14.70 14.22
C SER A 342 3.94 -15.09 13.14
N ARG A 343 4.78 -16.09 13.45
CA ARG A 343 5.80 -16.58 12.50
C ARG A 343 5.21 -17.03 11.18
N LEU A 344 4.05 -17.70 11.20
CA LEU A 344 3.33 -18.11 9.99
C LEU A 344 2.99 -16.91 9.11
N VAL A 345 2.44 -15.83 9.67
CA VAL A 345 2.08 -14.64 8.89
C VAL A 345 3.32 -13.93 8.37
N VAL A 346 4.39 -13.84 9.16
CA VAL A 346 5.66 -13.24 8.72
C VAL A 346 6.32 -14.06 7.60
N GLU A 347 6.39 -15.39 7.73
CA GLU A 347 6.87 -16.31 6.68
C GLU A 347 6.04 -16.12 5.40
N TRP A 348 4.71 -16.20 5.50
CA TRP A 348 3.80 -16.06 4.37
C TRP A 348 3.96 -14.73 3.63
N ARG A 349 4.01 -13.62 4.37
CA ARG A 349 4.14 -12.28 3.76
C ARG A 349 5.50 -12.06 3.13
N ALA A 350 6.59 -12.51 3.76
CA ALA A 350 7.92 -12.43 3.18
C ALA A 350 8.06 -13.30 1.92
N LEU A 351 7.52 -14.52 1.95
CA LEU A 351 7.47 -15.40 0.76
C LEU A 351 6.64 -14.78 -0.36
N THR A 352 5.52 -14.13 -0.03
CA THR A 352 4.68 -13.44 -1.02
C THR A 352 5.48 -12.40 -1.79
N VAL A 353 6.27 -11.56 -1.12
CA VAL A 353 7.13 -10.57 -1.80
C VAL A 353 8.10 -11.24 -2.77
N ALA A 354 8.83 -12.26 -2.30
CA ALA A 354 9.84 -12.93 -3.13
C ALA A 354 9.23 -13.70 -4.31
N LEU A 355 8.06 -14.31 -4.12
CA LEU A 355 7.35 -15.03 -5.18
C LEU A 355 6.72 -14.10 -6.20
N LEU A 356 6.30 -12.89 -5.83
CA LEU A 356 5.82 -11.87 -6.77
C LEU A 356 6.93 -11.44 -7.73
N ASP A 357 8.17 -11.27 -7.28
CA ASP A 357 9.30 -10.94 -8.16
C ASP A 357 9.54 -12.06 -9.19
N ARG A 358 9.49 -13.33 -8.75
CA ARG A 358 9.61 -14.49 -9.66
C ARG A 358 8.45 -14.58 -10.65
N LEU A 359 7.23 -14.36 -10.17
CA LEU A 359 6.03 -14.36 -11.01
C LEU A 359 6.08 -13.24 -12.05
N ALA A 360 6.55 -12.05 -11.69
CA ALA A 360 6.70 -10.94 -12.61
C ALA A 360 7.68 -11.25 -13.74
N ALA A 361 8.81 -11.90 -13.43
CA ALA A 361 9.76 -12.37 -14.44
C ALA A 361 9.10 -13.37 -15.43
N LEU A 362 8.33 -14.33 -14.92
CA LEU A 362 7.61 -15.30 -15.76
C LEU A 362 6.55 -14.65 -16.65
N VAL A 363 5.73 -13.76 -16.09
CA VAL A 363 4.69 -13.02 -16.82
C VAL A 363 5.30 -12.19 -17.94
N ARG A 364 6.41 -11.48 -17.66
CA ARG A 364 7.14 -10.70 -18.65
C ARG A 364 7.71 -11.54 -19.78
N ALA A 365 8.35 -12.67 -19.44
CA ALA A 365 8.90 -13.59 -20.43
C ALA A 365 7.79 -14.09 -21.38
N LYS A 366 6.63 -14.47 -20.85
CA LYS A 366 5.48 -14.94 -21.64
C LYS A 366 4.82 -13.84 -22.49
N LEU A 367 4.96 -12.57 -22.11
CA LEU A 367 4.42 -11.42 -22.85
C LEU A 367 5.45 -10.72 -23.75
N GLY A 368 6.73 -11.13 -23.72
CA GLY A 368 7.81 -10.43 -24.40
C GLY A 368 8.01 -9.00 -23.89
N ARG A 369 7.82 -8.78 -22.58
CA ARG A 369 7.92 -7.46 -21.93
C ARG A 369 9.15 -7.37 -21.05
N THR A 370 9.50 -6.15 -20.68
CA THR A 370 10.63 -5.81 -19.79
C THR A 370 10.12 -5.15 -18.51
N PRO A 371 10.95 -5.02 -17.46
CA PRO A 371 10.61 -4.23 -16.28
C PRO A 371 10.13 -2.81 -16.57
N GLU A 372 10.67 -2.17 -17.62
CA GLU A 372 10.36 -0.80 -18.00
C GLU A 372 9.00 -0.68 -18.72
N THR A 373 8.63 -1.72 -19.47
CA THR A 373 7.38 -1.72 -20.28
C THR A 373 6.21 -2.40 -19.56
N LEU A 374 6.50 -3.23 -18.56
CA LEU A 374 5.51 -3.88 -17.71
C LEU A 374 6.08 -3.99 -16.28
N PRO A 375 6.11 -2.89 -15.52
CA PRO A 375 6.66 -2.89 -14.16
C PRO A 375 5.82 -3.75 -13.21
N LEU A 376 6.40 -4.15 -12.08
CA LEU A 376 5.75 -4.98 -11.08
C LEU A 376 4.43 -4.33 -10.63
N ALA A 377 4.41 -3.01 -10.47
CA ALA A 377 3.22 -2.22 -10.14
C ALA A 377 2.04 -2.48 -11.09
N SER A 378 2.29 -2.66 -12.38
CA SER A 378 1.26 -2.97 -13.38
C SER A 378 0.83 -4.43 -13.31
N ILE A 379 1.76 -5.35 -13.05
CA ILE A 379 1.44 -6.79 -12.87
C ILE A 379 0.57 -7.00 -11.62
N LEU A 380 0.75 -6.19 -10.58
CA LEU A 380 -0.11 -6.19 -9.40
C LEU A 380 -1.55 -5.77 -9.74
N GLU A 381 -1.71 -4.69 -10.51
CA GLU A 381 -3.03 -4.12 -10.85
C GLU A 381 -3.82 -5.03 -11.79
N GLY A 382 -3.24 -5.31 -12.96
CA GLY A 382 -3.93 -6.09 -13.98
C GLY A 382 -3.90 -7.59 -13.76
N GLY A 383 -3.06 -8.07 -12.84
CA GLY A 383 -2.72 -9.47 -12.71
C GLY A 383 -3.01 -10.03 -11.32
N THR A 384 -2.02 -9.97 -10.43
CA THR A 384 -1.98 -10.81 -9.22
C THR A 384 -3.11 -10.51 -8.24
N TRP A 385 -3.52 -9.25 -8.10
CA TRP A 385 -4.60 -8.87 -7.20
C TRP A 385 -5.97 -9.38 -7.68
N ALA A 386 -6.21 -9.34 -9.00
CA ALA A 386 -7.42 -9.87 -9.63
C ALA A 386 -7.42 -11.41 -9.67
N ALA A 387 -6.29 -12.02 -10.02
CA ALA A 387 -6.11 -13.47 -10.02
C ALA A 387 -6.29 -14.07 -8.62
N GLY A 388 -5.70 -13.43 -7.60
CA GLY A 388 -5.85 -13.81 -6.20
C GLY A 388 -7.30 -13.76 -5.73
N ARG A 389 -8.05 -12.72 -6.14
CA ARG A 389 -9.50 -12.65 -5.88
C ARG A 389 -10.26 -13.76 -6.60
N ALA A 390 -9.96 -14.01 -7.87
CA ALA A 390 -10.65 -15.03 -8.67
C ALA A 390 -10.45 -16.45 -8.12
N ILE A 391 -9.22 -16.82 -7.76
CA ILE A 391 -8.96 -18.14 -7.19
C ILE A 391 -9.56 -18.29 -5.78
N ALA A 392 -9.58 -17.22 -4.97
CA ALA A 392 -10.23 -17.26 -3.67
C ALA A 392 -11.73 -17.61 -3.79
N PHE A 393 -12.44 -17.02 -4.75
CA PHE A 393 -13.84 -17.36 -5.03
C PHE A 393 -14.02 -18.77 -5.62
N ALA A 394 -13.06 -19.23 -6.42
CA ALA A 394 -13.08 -20.59 -6.95
C ALA A 394 -12.86 -21.65 -5.83
N ARG A 395 -12.12 -21.32 -4.78
CA ARG A 395 -11.84 -22.21 -3.64
C ARG A 395 -12.87 -22.09 -2.52
N ARG A 396 -13.44 -20.90 -2.29
CA ARG A 396 -14.29 -20.58 -1.15
C ARG A 396 -15.46 -19.69 -1.58
N PRO A 397 -16.73 -20.04 -1.26
CA PRO A 397 -17.92 -19.29 -1.71
C PRO A 397 -17.94 -17.80 -1.30
N ASP A 398 -17.34 -17.46 -0.17
CA ASP A 398 -17.28 -16.10 0.36
C ASP A 398 -16.08 -15.28 -0.15
N GLY A 399 -15.20 -15.91 -0.95
CA GLY A 399 -13.97 -15.30 -1.45
C GLY A 399 -12.98 -14.93 -0.33
N ALA A 400 -13.08 -15.54 0.85
CA ALA A 400 -12.16 -15.28 1.96
C ALA A 400 -10.72 -15.66 1.60
N PRO A 401 -9.71 -14.99 2.19
CA PRO A 401 -8.32 -15.44 2.06
C PRO A 401 -8.12 -16.82 2.66
N PRO A 402 -7.13 -17.60 2.20
CA PRO A 402 -6.87 -18.95 2.70
C PRO A 402 -6.31 -18.98 4.13
N LEU A 403 -5.84 -17.83 4.64
CA LEU A 403 -5.34 -17.67 6.02
C LEU A 403 -6.15 -16.59 6.73
N LYS A 404 -6.60 -16.89 7.95
CA LYS A 404 -7.31 -15.92 8.79
C LYS A 404 -6.30 -15.16 9.62
N VAL A 405 -6.17 -13.86 9.36
CA VAL A 405 -5.30 -12.98 10.15
C VAL A 405 -6.14 -12.06 11.03
N ILE A 406 -5.79 -12.00 12.31
CA ILE A 406 -6.36 -11.06 13.26
C ILE A 406 -5.74 -9.69 12.94
N SER A 407 -6.50 -8.84 12.26
CA SER A 407 -6.08 -7.48 11.90
C SER A 407 -6.85 -6.46 12.73
N ASP A 408 -6.13 -5.45 13.20
CA ASP A 408 -6.68 -4.21 13.80
C ASP A 408 -6.87 -3.10 12.74
N GLY A 409 -6.67 -3.43 11.46
CA GLY A 409 -6.73 -2.48 10.34
C GLY A 409 -5.41 -1.77 10.03
N THR A 410 -4.31 -2.05 10.74
CA THR A 410 -3.03 -1.33 10.54
C THR A 410 -2.03 -2.02 9.62
N VAL A 411 -2.26 -3.27 9.22
CA VAL A 411 -1.25 -4.09 8.51
C VAL A 411 -1.68 -4.63 7.13
N PHE A 412 -2.99 -4.72 6.85
CA PHE A 412 -3.52 -5.34 5.63
C PHE A 412 -4.52 -4.48 4.87
#